data_AF-A0A6B1BSP3-F1
#
_entry.id   AF-A0A6B1BSP3-F1
#
_cell.length_a   1.000
_cell.length_b   1.000
_cell.length_c   1.000
_cell.angle_alpha   90.00
_cell.angle_beta   90.00
_cell.angle_gamma   90.00
#
_symmetry.space_group_name_H-M   'P 1'
#
loop_
_entity.id
_entity.type
_entity.pdbx_description
1 polymer ?
#
loop_
_entity_poly.entity_id
_entity_poly.type
_entity_poly.pdbx_seq_one_letter_code
_entity_poly.pdbx_strand_id
1 'polypeptide(L)'
;MEPLIIQIGRQRDGCTYQLHPSSRVQLKKAFPNARSVPSVFIGYDTQSDFEVLHGPLWKQVATMLTGLSWKRIEDLGGIKIYDPVQETAVEQVL
;
A
#
# COMPACT_ATOMS: atom_id res chain seq x y z
N MET A 1 -15.67 3.42 7.15
CA MET A 1 -14.36 3.38 7.84
C MET A 1 -13.37 4.21 7.04
N GLU A 2 -12.27 4.65 7.65
CA GLU A 2 -11.23 5.37 6.92
C GLU A 2 -10.33 4.39 6.14
N PRO A 3 -9.98 4.68 4.88
CA PRO A 3 -9.11 3.83 4.08
C PRO A 3 -7.73 3.66 4.72
N LEU A 4 -7.10 2.51 4.47
CA LEU A 4 -5.72 2.29 4.88
C LEU A 4 -4.78 3.11 3.99
N ILE A 5 -3.81 3.78 4.60
CA ILE A 5 -2.82 4.58 3.88
C ILE A 5 -1.57 3.73 3.67
N ILE A 6 -1.18 3.59 2.40
CA ILE A 6 0.08 2.97 1.99
C ILE A 6 1.00 4.10 1.51
N GLN A 7 2.19 4.17 2.08
CA GLN A 7 3.25 5.08 1.68
C GLN A 7 4.17 4.40 0.67
N ILE A 8 4.61 5.15 -0.34
CA ILE A 8 5.60 4.71 -1.32
C ILE A 8 6.92 5.45 -1.08
N GLY A 9 8.01 4.71 -0.93
CA GLY A 9 9.37 5.23 -1.04
C GLY A 9 9.97 4.83 -2.38
N ARG A 10 10.19 5.80 -3.27
CA ARG A 10 10.85 5.55 -4.56
C ARG A 10 12.36 5.43 -4.39
N GLN A 11 12.95 4.46 -5.07
CA GLN A 11 14.38 4.19 -5.14
C GLN A 11 14.78 4.03 -6.61
N ARG A 12 16.09 4.01 -6.90
CA ARG A 12 16.60 3.99 -8.28
C ARG A 12 16.16 2.75 -9.07
N ASP A 13 16.00 1.63 -8.38
CA ASP A 13 15.76 0.28 -8.93
C ASP A 13 14.39 -0.27 -8.53
N GLY A 14 13.53 0.54 -7.91
CA GLY A 14 12.30 0.03 -7.35
C GLY A 14 11.52 1.00 -6.48
N CYS A 15 10.51 0.45 -5.83
CA CYS A 15 9.71 1.15 -4.83
C CYS A 15 9.45 0.25 -3.63
N THR A 16 9.58 0.83 -2.44
CA THR A 16 9.18 0.22 -1.18
C THR A 16 7.81 0.74 -0.78
N TYR A 17 6.91 -0.18 -0.45
CA TYR A 17 5.55 0.08 0.02
C TYR A 17 5.44 -0.27 1.50
N GLN A 18 4.80 0.60 2.28
CA GLN A 18 4.62 0.41 3.72
C GLN A 18 3.28 0.98 4.17
N LEU A 19 2.63 0.35 5.16
CA LEU A 19 1.48 0.98 5.81
C LEU A 19 1.95 2.20 6.62
N HIS A 20 1.21 3.31 6.50
CA HIS A 20 1.36 4.46 7.38
C HIS A 20 1.17 4.04 8.85
N PRO A 21 1.88 4.65 9.83
CA PRO A 21 1.76 4.27 11.23
C PRO A 21 0.32 4.25 11.77
N SER A 22 -0.52 5.22 11.39
CA SER A 22 -1.94 5.23 11.79
C SER A 22 -2.72 4.03 11.25
N SER A 23 -2.49 3.66 9.99
CA SER A 23 -3.13 2.50 9.36
C SER A 23 -2.62 1.17 9.92
N ARG A 24 -1.37 1.09 10.38
CA ARG A 24 -0.87 -0.08 11.15
C ARG A 24 -1.63 -0.25 12.47
N VAL A 25 -1.84 0.85 13.19
CA VAL A 25 -2.62 0.85 14.44
C VAL A 25 -4.07 0.47 14.17
N GLN A 26 -4.68 1.02 13.12
CA GLN A 26 -6.03 0.69 12.68
C GLN A 26 -6.16 -0.80 12.33
N LEU A 27 -5.25 -1.33 11.51
CA LEU A 27 -5.23 -2.74 11.11
C LEU A 27 -5.13 -3.65 12.33
N LYS A 28 -4.21 -3.37 13.26
CA LYS A 28 -4.02 -4.18 14.47
C LYS A 28 -5.23 -4.14 15.40
N LYS A 29 -5.93 -3.00 15.47
CA LYS A 29 -7.18 -2.88 16.25
C LYS A 29 -8.33 -3.68 15.63
N ALA A 30 -8.50 -3.59 14.31
CA ALA A 30 -9.59 -4.27 13.62
C ALA A 30 -9.35 -5.77 13.40
N PHE A 31 -8.09 -6.16 13.21
CA PHE A 31 -7.66 -7.54 12.90
C PHE A 31 -6.41 -7.91 13.70
N PRO A 32 -6.52 -8.18 15.01
CA PRO A 32 -5.37 -8.44 15.87
C PRO A 32 -4.54 -9.67 15.47
N ASN A 33 -5.14 -10.60 14.72
CA ASN A 33 -4.49 -11.83 14.24
C ASN A 33 -4.03 -11.75 12.77
N ALA A 34 -4.13 -10.57 12.13
CA ALA A 34 -3.69 -10.40 10.75
C ALA A 34 -2.17 -10.62 10.64
N ARG A 35 -1.76 -11.36 9.62
CA ARG A 35 -0.34 -11.61 9.32
C ARG A 35 0.18 -10.56 8.34
N SER A 36 0.34 -9.33 8.82
CA SER A 36 0.88 -8.21 8.05
C SER A 36 2.39 -8.34 7.85
N VAL A 37 2.90 -8.00 6.67
CA VAL A 37 4.36 -7.80 6.46
C VAL A 37 4.72 -6.31 6.64
N PRO A 38 5.93 -5.99 7.12
CA PRO A 38 6.30 -4.61 7.42
C PRO A 38 6.49 -3.74 6.17
N SER A 39 6.84 -4.35 5.04
CA SER A 39 7.07 -3.68 3.76
C SER A 39 6.98 -4.67 2.59
N VAL A 40 6.71 -4.14 1.40
CA VAL A 40 6.81 -4.84 0.12
C VAL A 40 7.72 -4.04 -0.79
N PHE A 41 8.72 -4.65 -1.39
CA PHE A 41 9.57 -4.03 -2.42
C PHE A 41 9.20 -4.59 -3.78
N ILE A 42 9.03 -3.71 -4.76
CA ILE A 42 8.84 -4.07 -6.16
C ILE A 42 9.95 -3.38 -6.95
N GLY A 43 10.83 -4.18 -7.54
CA GLY A 43 11.87 -3.70 -8.44
C GLY A 43 11.32 -3.46 -9.84
N TYR A 44 11.94 -2.53 -10.57
CA TYR A 44 11.67 -2.27 -11.97
C TYR A 44 12.97 -1.93 -12.71
N ASP A 45 13.04 -2.27 -14.00
CA ASP A 45 14.25 -2.05 -14.80
C ASP A 45 14.40 -0.58 -15.23
N THR A 46 13.28 0.09 -15.51
CA THR A 46 13.25 1.52 -15.88
C THR A 46 12.20 2.31 -15.10
N GLN A 47 12.42 3.63 -14.96
CA GLN A 47 11.43 4.53 -14.35
C GLN A 47 10.09 4.52 -15.11
N SER A 48 10.10 4.24 -16.42
CA SER A 48 8.88 4.10 -17.23
C SER A 48 8.09 2.85 -16.83
N ASP A 49 8.78 1.77 -16.46
CA ASP A 49 8.13 0.55 -15.96
C ASP A 49 7.42 0.81 -14.64
N PHE A 50 7.91 1.76 -13.82
CA PHE A 50 7.22 2.16 -12.60
C PHE A 50 5.79 2.67 -12.87
N GLU A 51 5.63 3.54 -13.86
CA GLU A 51 4.34 4.16 -14.19
C GLU A 51 3.34 3.13 -14.74
N VAL A 52 3.84 2.11 -15.44
CA VAL A 52 3.01 1.06 -16.05
C VAL A 52 2.66 -0.06 -15.06
N LEU A 53 3.60 -0.45 -14.19
CA LEU A 53 3.45 -1.67 -13.38
C LEU A 53 2.74 -1.44 -12.04
N HIS A 54 2.91 -0.30 -11.40
CA HIS A 54 2.58 -0.21 -9.97
C HIS A 54 1.09 -0.01 -9.68
N GLY A 55 0.39 0.82 -10.46
CA GLY A 55 -1.06 0.99 -10.35
C GLY A 55 -1.82 -0.35 -10.35
N PRO A 56 -1.60 -1.21 -11.37
CA PRO A 56 -2.18 -2.55 -11.44
C PRO A 56 -1.84 -3.48 -10.27
N LEU A 57 -0.73 -3.25 -9.56
CA LEU A 57 -0.23 -4.11 -8.48
C LEU A 57 -0.67 -3.67 -7.08
N TRP A 58 -1.30 -2.51 -6.92
CA TRP A 58 -1.62 -1.98 -5.59
C TRP A 58 -2.54 -2.88 -4.77
N LYS A 59 -3.48 -3.59 -5.40
CA LYS A 59 -4.36 -4.54 -4.69
C LYS A 59 -3.56 -5.70 -4.10
N GLN A 60 -2.59 -6.24 -4.85
CA GLN A 60 -1.69 -7.30 -4.41
C GLN A 60 -0.75 -6.79 -3.31
N VAL A 61 -0.18 -5.60 -3.47
CA VAL A 61 0.64 -4.94 -2.44
C VAL A 61 -0.14 -4.78 -1.14
N ALA A 62 -1.37 -4.26 -1.20
CA ALA A 62 -2.21 -4.07 -0.03
C ALA A 62 -2.56 -5.40 0.66
N THR A 63 -2.87 -6.43 -0.13
CA THR A 63 -3.13 -7.79 0.38
C THR A 63 -1.92 -8.34 1.12
N MET A 64 -0.71 -8.21 0.56
CA MET A 64 0.53 -8.64 1.20
C MET A 64 0.81 -7.86 2.49
N LEU A 65 0.75 -6.53 2.43
CA LEU A 65 1.02 -5.65 3.57
C LEU A 65 0.07 -5.89 4.74
N THR A 66 -1.19 -6.21 4.47
CA THR A 66 -2.20 -6.36 5.51
C THR A 66 -2.39 -7.82 5.95
N GLY A 67 -2.06 -8.78 5.10
CA GLY A 67 -2.45 -10.18 5.29
C GLY A 67 -3.95 -10.43 5.14
N LEU A 68 -4.71 -9.49 4.55
CA LEU A 68 -6.14 -9.57 4.35
C LEU A 68 -6.47 -9.79 2.87
N SER A 69 -7.60 -10.45 2.58
CA SER A 69 -8.17 -10.48 1.23
C SER A 69 -8.60 -9.08 0.79
N TRP A 70 -8.57 -8.79 -0.52
CA TRP A 70 -9.03 -7.51 -1.07
C TRP A 70 -10.42 -7.10 -0.55
N LYS A 71 -11.41 -8.00 -0.58
CA LYS A 71 -12.77 -7.72 -0.06
C LYS A 71 -12.80 -7.14 1.36
N ARG A 72 -11.94 -7.63 2.26
CA ARG A 72 -11.84 -7.13 3.64
C ARG A 72 -11.21 -5.74 3.70
N ILE A 73 -10.32 -5.43 2.77
CA ILE A 73 -9.73 -4.10 2.60
C ILE A 73 -10.79 -3.13 2.05
N GLU A 74 -11.63 -3.56 1.10
CA GLU A 74 -12.77 -2.77 0.62
C GLU A 74 -13.75 -2.45 1.76
N ASP A 75 -14.06 -3.43 2.62
CA ASP A 75 -14.93 -3.23 3.79
C ASP A 75 -14.36 -2.17 4.77
N LEU A 76 -13.03 -1.95 4.78
CA LEU A 76 -12.37 -0.89 5.56
C LEU A 76 -12.40 0.49 4.86
N GLY A 77 -12.90 0.59 3.64
CA GLY A 77 -12.90 1.79 2.82
C GLY A 77 -11.82 1.82 1.74
N GLY A 78 -11.16 0.69 1.49
CA GLY A 78 -10.11 0.56 0.47
C GLY A 78 -8.74 1.06 0.95
N ILE A 79 -7.93 1.52 -0.01
CA ILE A 79 -6.59 2.08 0.26
C ILE A 79 -6.43 3.47 -0.34
N LYS A 80 -5.55 4.26 0.27
CA LYS A 80 -4.99 5.48 -0.31
C LYS A 80 -3.48 5.33 -0.45
N ILE A 81 -2.99 5.63 -1.63
CA ILE A 81 -1.55 5.63 -1.92
C ILE A 81 -1.03 7.06 -1.69
N TYR A 82 0.03 7.18 -0.88
CA TYR A 82 0.66 8.45 -0.55
C TYR A 82 2.14 8.42 -0.91
N ASP A 83 2.59 9.42 -1.66
CA ASP A 83 4.00 9.64 -1.94
C ASP A 83 4.50 10.83 -1.09
N PRO A 84 5.29 10.57 -0.03
CA PRO A 84 5.79 11.61 0.85
C PRO A 84 6.78 12.57 0.17
N VAL A 85 7.37 12.20 -0.96
CA VAL A 85 8.35 13.05 -1.68
C VAL A 85 7.64 14.04 -2.59
N GLN A 86 6.50 13.65 -3.15
CA GLN A 86 5.67 14.54 -3.98
C GLN A 86 4.61 15.31 -3.17
N GLU A 87 4.51 15.07 -1.85
CA GLU A 87 3.49 15.64 -0.93
C GLU A 87 2.04 15.54 -1.48
N THR A 88 1.76 14.54 -2.30
CA THR A 88 0.45 14.37 -2.94
C THR A 88 -0.14 12.99 -2.68
N ALA A 89 -1.46 12.93 -2.54
CA ALA A 89 -2.20 11.68 -2.64
C ALA A 89 -2.08 11.21 -4.09
N VAL A 90 -1.51 10.02 -4.29
CA VAL A 90 -1.27 9.46 -5.62
C VAL A 90 -2.59 8.90 -6.16
N GLU A 91 -3.32 8.12 -5.36
CA GLU A 91 -4.61 7.57 -5.78
C GLU A 91 -5.42 7.00 -4.61
N GLN A 92 -6.75 6.92 -4.77
CA GLN A 92 -7.64 6.13 -3.92
C GLN A 92 -8.15 4.93 -4.69
N VAL A 93 -7.95 3.73 -4.13
CA VAL A 93 -8.38 2.47 -4.72
C VAL A 93 -9.48 1.87 -3.85
N LEU A 94 -10.65 1.69 -4.46
CA LEU A 94 -11.83 1.06 -3.86
C LEU A 94 -11.94 -0.42 -4.22
#